data_AF-A0A1V5QR44-F1
#
_entry.id   AF-A0A1V5QR44-F1
#
_cell.length_a   1.000
_cell.length_b   1.000
_cell.length_c   1.000
_cell.angle_alpha   90.00
_cell.angle_beta   90.00
_cell.angle_gamma   90.00
#
_symmetry.space_group_name_H-M   'P 1'
#
loop_
_entity.id
_entity.type
_entity.pdbx_description
1 polymer ?
#
loop_
_entity_poly.entity_id
_entity_poly.type
_entity_poly.pdbx_seq_one_letter_code
_entity_poly.pdbx_strand_id
1 'polypeptide(L)'
;MDRTTQVQEANKARYNRFKAGHPAGFIEAFANYYRDVADCLTEYKKTGQFESPFVFGIKPSCDGLSMMQAAARSAKNGQWEFVFYESL
;
A
#
# COMPACT_ATOMS: atom_id res chain seq x y z
N MET A 1 19.63 21.30 -1.19
CA MET A 1 19.48 19.85 -1.45
C MET A 1 18.05 19.62 -1.91
N ASP A 2 17.85 19.32 -3.19
CA ASP A 2 16.54 18.98 -3.75
C ASP A 2 16.22 17.51 -3.42
N ARG A 3 15.24 17.29 -2.55
CA ARG A 3 14.82 15.95 -2.06
C ARG A 3 14.14 15.10 -3.14
N THR A 4 13.89 15.66 -4.33
CA THR A 4 13.15 15.02 -5.43
C THR A 4 14.04 14.23 -6.39
N THR A 5 15.35 14.49 -6.38
CA THR A 5 16.28 14.05 -7.45
C THR A 5 16.61 12.56 -7.46
N GLN A 6 16.25 11.78 -6.44
CA GLN A 6 16.55 10.34 -6.35
C GLN A 6 15.32 9.43 -6.24
N VAL A 7 14.13 9.90 -6.63
CA VAL A 7 12.91 9.08 -6.54
C VAL A 7 12.83 8.13 -7.74
N GLN A 8 13.04 6.83 -7.56
CA GLN A 8 13.01 5.86 -8.67
C GLN A 8 11.60 5.42 -9.06
N GLU A 9 10.70 5.22 -8.09
CA GLU A 9 9.35 4.73 -8.37
C GLU A 9 8.44 5.85 -8.87
N ALA A 10 8.29 6.94 -8.11
CA ALA A 10 7.34 8.01 -8.45
C ALA A 10 7.69 8.78 -9.74
N ASN A 11 8.95 8.74 -10.19
CA ASN A 11 9.37 9.37 -11.46
C ASN A 11 9.03 8.53 -12.70
N LYS A 12 8.50 7.31 -12.54
CA LYS A 12 8.07 6.49 -13.69
C LYS A 12 6.97 7.21 -14.48
N ALA A 13 7.01 7.08 -15.81
CA ALA A 13 6.06 7.73 -16.71
C ALA A 13 4.59 7.43 -16.36
N ARG A 14 4.29 6.23 -15.86
CA ARG A 14 2.93 5.83 -15.46
C ARG A 14 2.32 6.68 -14.33
N TYR A 15 3.16 7.35 -13.52
CA TYR A 15 2.73 8.18 -12.39
C TYR A 15 2.80 9.68 -12.69
N ASN A 16 3.34 10.07 -13.85
CA ASN A 16 3.45 11.46 -14.30
C ASN A 16 2.37 11.75 -15.34
N ARG A 17 1.26 12.36 -14.90
CA ARG A 17 0.12 12.71 -15.78
C ARG A 17 0.27 14.09 -16.46
N PHE A 18 1.23 14.88 -16.01
CA PHE A 18 1.47 16.25 -16.47
C PHE A 18 2.92 16.43 -16.93
N LYS A 19 3.16 17.53 -17.64
CA LYS A 19 4.52 17.92 -18.04
C LYS A 19 5.39 18.17 -16.81
N ALA A 20 6.69 17.92 -16.96
CA ALA A 20 7.68 18.24 -15.94
C ALA A 20 7.53 19.70 -15.46
N GLY A 21 7.47 19.89 -14.15
CA GLY A 21 7.19 21.17 -13.51
C GLY A 21 5.79 21.29 -12.89
N HIS A 22 4.87 20.37 -13.17
CA HIS A 22 3.61 20.26 -12.42
C HIS A 22 3.74 19.17 -11.34
N PRO A 23 3.68 19.52 -10.05
CA PRO A 23 3.90 18.55 -8.99
C PRO A 23 2.73 17.56 -8.91
N ALA A 24 3.05 16.27 -8.96
CA ALA A 24 2.12 15.23 -8.52
C ALA A 24 2.07 15.21 -6.98
N GLY A 25 0.90 14.94 -6.42
CA GLY A 25 0.67 14.92 -4.99
C GLY A 25 -0.14 13.71 -4.54
N PHE A 26 -0.77 13.88 -3.39
CA PHE A 26 -1.53 12.83 -2.71
C PHE A 26 -2.65 12.26 -3.59
N ILE A 27 -3.39 13.11 -4.31
CA ILE A 27 -4.50 12.66 -5.16
C ILE A 27 -3.98 11.85 -6.35
N GLU A 28 -2.87 12.27 -6.96
CA GLU A 28 -2.24 11.52 -8.05
C GLU A 28 -1.74 10.16 -7.58
N ALA A 29 -1.22 10.07 -6.35
CA ALA A 29 -0.82 8.81 -5.73
C ALA A 29 -2.02 7.87 -5.53
N PHE A 30 -3.15 8.38 -5.03
CA PHE A 30 -4.39 7.59 -4.94
C PHE A 30 -4.89 7.15 -6.32
N ALA A 31 -4.86 8.04 -7.32
CA ALA A 31 -5.25 7.69 -8.68
C ALA A 31 -4.32 6.61 -9.30
N ASN A 32 -3.04 6.60 -8.92
CA ASN A 32 -2.10 5.54 -9.30
C ASN A 32 -2.47 4.22 -8.62
N TYR A 33 -2.72 4.25 -7.31
CA TYR A 33 -3.15 3.07 -6.56
C TYR A 33 -4.45 2.46 -7.12
N TYR A 34 -5.47 3.27 -7.40
CA TYR A 34 -6.72 2.78 -8.00
C TYR A 34 -6.53 2.19 -9.40
N ARG A 35 -5.55 2.68 -10.16
CA ARG A 35 -5.16 2.04 -11.42
C ARG A 35 -4.56 0.66 -11.19
N ASP A 36 -3.63 0.54 -10.24
CA ASP A 36 -3.06 -0.77 -9.87
C ASP A 36 -4.15 -1.76 -9.43
N VAL A 37 -5.13 -1.31 -8.64
CA VAL A 37 -6.29 -2.12 -8.23
C VAL A 37 -7.12 -2.58 -9.44
N ALA A 38 -7.36 -1.69 -10.41
CA ALA A 38 -8.12 -2.03 -11.61
C ALA A 38 -7.39 -3.06 -12.49
N ASP A 39 -6.07 -2.94 -12.60
CA ASP A 39 -5.22 -3.89 -13.33
C ASP A 39 -5.27 -5.27 -12.66
N CYS A 40 -5.10 -5.32 -11.32
CA CYS A 40 -5.21 -6.56 -10.53
C CYS A 40 -6.57 -7.22 -10.67
N LEU A 41 -7.66 -6.44 -10.59
CA LEU A 41 -9.01 -6.96 -10.75
C LEU A 41 -9.25 -7.53 -12.16
N THR A 42 -8.71 -6.87 -13.18
CA THR A 42 -8.82 -7.33 -14.57
C THR A 42 -8.09 -8.64 -14.78
N GLU A 43 -6.89 -8.78 -14.20
CA GLU A 43 -6.12 -10.02 -14.23
C GLU A 43 -6.86 -11.15 -13.50
N TYR A 44 -7.30 -10.89 -12.26
CA TYR A 44 -8.04 -11.85 -11.45
C TYR A 44 -9.30 -12.37 -12.16
N LYS A 45 -10.05 -11.50 -12.84
CA LYS A 45 -11.23 -11.92 -13.62
C LYS A 45 -10.90 -12.87 -14.79
N LYS A 46 -9.66 -12.84 -15.29
CA LYS A 46 -9.21 -13.69 -16.41
C LYS A 46 -8.58 -15.00 -15.94
N THR A 47 -7.78 -14.96 -14.88
CA THR A 47 -6.92 -16.08 -14.46
C THR A 47 -7.32 -16.68 -13.10
N GLY A 48 -8.18 -15.99 -12.34
CA GLY A 48 -8.51 -16.32 -10.96
C GLY A 48 -7.43 -15.93 -9.94
N GLN A 49 -6.34 -15.28 -10.38
CA GLN A 49 -5.22 -14.85 -9.53
C GLN A 49 -4.70 -13.49 -9.99
N PHE A 50 -4.02 -12.76 -9.11
CA PHE A 50 -3.28 -11.56 -9.47
C PHE A 50 -2.04 -11.46 -8.58
N GLU A 51 -1.01 -10.79 -9.08
CA GLU A 51 0.18 -10.47 -8.29
C GLU A 51 0.47 -8.98 -8.39
N SER A 52 0.68 -8.34 -7.25
CA SER A 52 1.03 -6.92 -7.22
C SER A 52 1.89 -6.56 -6.02
N PRO A 53 2.96 -5.78 -6.21
CA PRO A 53 3.76 -5.26 -5.11
C PRO A 53 3.09 -4.10 -4.36
N PHE A 54 2.00 -3.54 -4.91
CA PHE A 54 1.37 -2.32 -4.40
C PHE A 54 -0.09 -2.50 -4.00
N VAL A 55 -0.75 -3.58 -4.42
CA VAL A 55 -2.14 -3.90 -4.05
C VAL A 55 -2.13 -5.03 -3.04
N PHE A 56 -2.57 -4.71 -1.82
CA PHE A 56 -2.58 -5.66 -0.70
C PHE A 56 -3.98 -6.21 -0.47
N GLY A 57 -4.06 -7.53 -0.29
CA GLY A 57 -5.30 -8.21 0.06
C GLY A 57 -5.61 -8.18 1.57
N ILE A 58 -6.49 -9.08 1.98
CA ILE A 58 -6.97 -9.15 3.36
C ILE A 58 -5.89 -9.55 4.37
N LYS A 59 -4.92 -10.39 3.98
CA LYS A 59 -3.91 -10.91 4.90
C LYS A 59 -3.01 -9.82 5.52
N PRO A 60 -2.35 -8.94 4.73
CA PRO A 60 -1.63 -7.79 5.30
C PRO A 60 -2.51 -6.86 6.15
N SER A 61 -3.82 -6.77 5.84
CA SER A 61 -4.76 -5.96 6.62
C SER A 61 -5.02 -6.58 8.00
N CYS A 62 -5.19 -7.91 8.08
CA CYS A 62 -5.28 -8.65 9.34
C CYS A 62 -3.99 -8.53 10.18
N ASP A 63 -2.83 -8.57 9.53
CA ASP A 63 -1.54 -8.38 10.21
C ASP A 63 -1.45 -6.96 10.79
N GLY A 64 -1.88 -5.94 10.04
CA GLY A 64 -1.97 -4.56 10.51
C GLY A 64 -2.91 -4.38 11.71
N LEU A 65 -4.08 -5.03 11.68
CA LEU A 65 -5.01 -5.04 12.82
C LEU A 65 -4.39 -5.71 14.06
N SER A 66 -3.68 -6.82 13.87
CA SER A 66 -2.99 -7.54 14.94
C SER A 66 -1.89 -6.67 15.56
N MET A 67 -1.14 -5.95 14.73
CA MET A 67 -0.15 -4.97 15.18
C MET A 67 -0.80 -3.85 16.01
N MET A 68 -1.91 -3.26 15.55
CA MET A 68 -2.63 -2.23 16.29
C MET A 68 -3.16 -2.75 17.63
N GLN A 69 -3.66 -3.98 17.67
CA GLN A 69 -4.13 -4.62 18.88
C GLN A 69 -2.99 -4.87 19.88
N ALA A 70 -1.84 -5.34 19.41
CA ALA A 70 -0.64 -5.52 20.23
C ALA A 70 -0.16 -4.18 20.81
N ALA A 71 -0.14 -3.12 19.99
CA ALA A 71 0.22 -1.77 20.43
C ALA A 71 -0.73 -1.24 21.51
N ALA A 72 -2.04 -1.45 21.36
CA ALA A 72 -3.04 -1.05 22.35
C ALA A 72 -2.88 -1.79 23.69
N ARG A 73 -2.60 -3.10 23.66
CA ARG A 73 -2.31 -3.88 24.87
C ARG A 73 -1.01 -3.44 25.53
N SER A 74 0.03 -3.19 24.72
CA SER A 74 1.34 -2.76 25.20
C SER A 74 1.25 -1.40 25.88
N ALA A 75 0.51 -0.45 25.30
CA ALA A 75 0.27 0.85 25.91
C ALA A 75 -0.43 0.77 27.28
N LYS A 76 -1.27 -0.26 27.50
CA LYS A 76 -1.95 -0.50 28.78
C LYS A 76 -1.07 -1.22 29.81
N ASN A 77 -0.29 -2.20 29.36
CA ASN A 77 0.42 -3.12 30.25
C ASN A 77 1.91 -2.79 30.44
N GLY A 78 2.47 -1.91 29.60
CA GLY A 78 3.87 -1.49 29.67
C GLY A 78 4.87 -2.57 29.27
N GLN A 79 4.46 -3.57 28.47
CA GLN A 79 5.29 -4.71 28.09
C GLN A 79 5.08 -5.12 26.62
N TRP A 80 5.93 -5.99 26.11
CA TRP A 80 5.76 -6.60 24.79
C TRP A 80 4.53 -7.51 24.77
N GLU A 81 3.71 -7.38 23.73
CA GLU A 81 2.46 -8.11 23.59
C GLU A 81 2.45 -8.85 22.25
N PHE A 82 2.12 -10.13 22.29
CA PHE A 82 2.01 -10.98 21.10
C PHE A 82 0.52 -11.24 20.82
N VAL A 83 0.08 -10.87 19.62
CA VAL A 83 -1.29 -11.09 19.15
C VAL A 83 -1.21 -11.91 17.87
N PHE A 84 -1.84 -13.08 17.88
CA PHE A 84 -1.98 -13.93 16.70
C PHE A 84 -3.39 -13.77 16.14
N TYR A 85 -3.49 -13.61 14.82
CA TYR A 85 -4.74 -13.73 14.11
C TYR A 85 -4.89 -15.18 13.65
N GLU A 86 -5.91 -15.88 14.16
CA GLU A 86 -6.28 -17.18 13.61
C GLU A 86 -7.06 -16.96 12.31
N SER A 87 -6.53 -17.45 11.20
CA SER A 87 -7.27 -17.49 9.93
C SER A 87 -8.35 -18.56 10.03
N LEU A 88 -9.61 -18.20 9.72
CA LEU A 88 -10.69 -19.13 9.39
C LEU A 88 -10.29 -20.06 8.23
#